data_AF-A0A964EBI2-F1
#
_entry.id   AF-A0A964EBI2-F1
#
_cell.length_a   1.000
_cell.length_b   1.000
_cell.length_c   1.000
_cell.angle_alpha   90.00
_cell.angle_beta   90.00
_cell.angle_gamma   90.00
#
_symmetry.space_group_name_H-M   'P 1'
#
loop_
_entity.id
_entity.type
_entity.pdbx_description
1 polymer ?
#
loop_
_entity_poly.entity_id
_entity_poly.type
_entity_poly.pdbx_seq_one_letter_code
_entity_poly.pdbx_strand_id
1 'polypeptide(L)'
;MNAHTPMHQLEQKLKGILSSWERLLLLIELSNIYRNSQPLKAYHAAFEALHLARDLNDTYWIACSHYAIGNAFLKRERYAEVLFNLERAAELFGKAGHNLRRVESEYLSAVEYEHARHRKKALEIANACLVFFEEEGKTAWLIQTLGLIGKIYSKIGLPDEALHHIHEGITVAKQQNQTCYLGSLYFILAETYYEIGDAQLWKAYLEKSLALEENKNDRFQYALTLSHLACVHLARKNYAVAKQQVEEARDILAELDYPGYLATATGTLSSIYVGIGDEQKGLEYEQKAMDMIRDTENDYLLTFVYMHSGYRHVREGDYRAALPHLLRGLKHVSKFDQAIYAYQLCQQISSCYENIGETEKAFEYYKLYVAKQEEHQGALIHLKVKRAEVQRVRENLHRKIHRKERKISYLAEQNQKNKEKLLALALKLIQQEEQLAKHGEKRITPPPAQLTETWDQFAQQFNTIHHDFYAKLVRSYSELTTTELKVCSLIKVGLSSKEIATLLCVSRRTVDSHRERIRKKFELPPRTSLSNFIASL
;
A
#
# COMPACT_ATOMS: atom_id res chain seq x y z
N MET A 1 1.06 16.53 10.24
CA MET A 1 1.92 17.02 11.34
C MET A 1 1.72 16.10 12.54
N ASN A 2 2.56 15.08 12.69
CA ASN A 2 2.67 14.31 13.93
C ASN A 2 4.07 14.58 14.48
N ALA A 3 4.15 15.03 15.73
CA ALA A 3 5.40 15.28 16.42
C ALA A 3 6.16 13.96 16.57
N HIS A 4 7.23 13.77 15.78
CA HIS A 4 8.15 12.66 16.01
C HIS A 4 8.89 12.92 17.32
N THR A 5 8.58 12.13 18.34
CA THR A 5 9.42 12.03 19.52
C THR A 5 10.80 11.55 19.06
N PRO A 6 11.90 12.31 19.30
CA PRO A 6 13.23 11.95 18.84
C PRO A 6 13.63 10.54 19.30
N MET A 7 14.26 9.75 18.42
CA MET A 7 14.72 8.37 18.68
C MET A 7 15.43 8.23 20.04
N HIS A 8 16.29 9.18 20.37
CA HIS A 8 17.04 9.24 21.63
C HIS A 8 16.13 9.33 22.88
N GLN A 9 14.98 10.00 22.79
CA GLN A 9 14.04 10.11 23.91
C GLN A 9 13.28 8.78 24.14
N LEU A 10 13.00 8.02 23.08
CA LEU A 10 12.37 6.70 23.19
C LEU A 10 13.36 5.67 23.77
N GLU A 11 14.63 5.71 23.36
CA GLU A 11 15.70 4.89 23.95
C GLU A 11 15.89 5.16 25.45
N GLN A 12 15.82 6.43 25.86
CA GLN A 12 15.90 6.79 27.28
C GLN A 12 14.68 6.31 28.06
N LYS A 13 13.47 6.41 27.50
CA LYS A 13 12.26 5.88 28.13
C LYS A 13 12.33 4.36 28.33
N LEU A 14 12.91 3.61 27.39
CA LEU A 14 13.04 2.15 27.47
C LEU A 14 13.93 1.69 28.65
N LYS A 15 14.87 2.55 29.08
CA LYS A 15 15.74 2.31 30.24
C LYS A 15 15.06 2.61 31.58
N GLY A 16 13.88 3.24 31.58
CA GLY A 16 13.10 3.52 32.77
C GLY A 16 12.31 2.31 33.27
N ILE A 17 11.64 2.48 34.42
CA ILE A 17 10.69 1.49 34.94
C ILE A 17 9.40 1.60 34.15
N LEU A 18 9.08 0.57 33.37
CA LEU A 18 7.90 0.47 32.53
C LEU A 18 7.15 -0.82 32.87
N SER A 19 5.82 -0.80 32.75
CA SER A 19 5.05 -2.05 32.75
C SER A 19 5.40 -2.90 31.52
N SER A 20 5.14 -4.21 31.58
CA SER A 20 5.36 -5.12 30.45
C SER A 20 4.61 -4.66 29.19
N TRP A 21 3.42 -4.08 29.37
CA TRP A 21 2.60 -3.50 28.30
C TRP A 21 3.22 -2.25 27.67
N GLU A 22 3.66 -1.28 28.47
CA GLU A 22 4.30 -0.06 27.96
C GLU A 22 5.63 -0.36 27.29
N ARG A 23 6.39 -1.30 27.86
CA ARG A 23 7.66 -1.75 27.28
C ARG A 23 7.44 -2.41 25.91
N LEU A 24 6.45 -3.28 25.79
CA LEU A 24 6.07 -3.92 24.53
C LEU A 24 5.75 -2.89 23.44
N LEU A 25 4.90 -1.90 23.74
CA LEU A 25 4.51 -0.85 22.79
C LEU A 25 5.73 -0.05 22.32
N LEU A 26 6.60 0.34 23.26
CA LEU A 26 7.79 1.12 22.98
C LEU A 26 8.81 0.36 22.12
N LEU A 27 8.97 -0.94 22.35
CA LEU A 27 9.85 -1.81 21.56
C LEU A 27 9.37 -1.95 20.11
N ILE A 28 8.07 -2.09 19.89
CA ILE A 28 7.49 -2.11 18.52
C ILE A 28 7.71 -0.76 17.82
N GLU A 29 7.51 0.36 18.53
CA GLU A 29 7.75 1.69 17.97
C GLU A 29 9.22 1.90 17.61
N LEU A 30 10.14 1.55 18.51
CA LEU A 30 11.59 1.60 18.27
C LEU A 30 12.00 0.73 17.09
N SER A 31 11.45 -0.49 16.99
CA SER A 31 11.71 -1.37 15.84
C SER A 31 11.34 -0.70 14.52
N ASN A 32 10.17 -0.06 14.44
CA ASN A 32 9.72 0.63 13.23
C ASN A 32 10.62 1.82 12.86
N ILE A 33 11.14 2.55 13.86
CA ILE A 33 12.06 3.67 13.66
C ILE A 33 13.43 3.15 13.17
N TYR A 34 13.95 2.08 13.80
CA TYR A 34 15.24 1.49 13.43
C TYR A 34 15.22 0.78 12.09
N ARG A 35 14.07 0.29 11.62
CA ARG A 35 13.96 -0.53 10.41
C ARG A 35 14.77 0.00 9.22
N ASN A 36 14.79 1.32 9.04
CA ASN A 36 15.45 1.93 7.88
C ASN A 36 16.93 2.25 8.09
N SER A 37 17.38 2.47 9.33
CA SER A 37 18.72 2.98 9.65
C SER A 37 19.61 1.96 10.36
N GLN A 38 19.02 1.07 11.17
CA GLN A 38 19.72 0.11 12.03
C GLN A 38 18.94 -1.22 12.11
N PRO A 39 18.94 -2.03 11.02
CA PRO A 39 18.11 -3.25 10.91
C PRO A 39 18.33 -4.28 12.03
N LEU A 40 19.58 -4.42 12.51
CA LEU A 40 19.89 -5.30 13.65
C LEU A 40 19.22 -4.82 14.95
N LYS A 41 19.24 -3.52 15.23
CA LYS A 41 18.56 -2.97 16.40
C LYS A 41 17.05 -3.09 16.27
N ALA A 42 16.51 -2.93 15.06
CA ALA A 42 15.10 -3.17 14.78
C ALA A 42 14.73 -4.62 15.12
N TYR A 43 15.51 -5.58 14.65
CA TYR A 43 15.32 -6.99 14.94
C TYR A 43 15.35 -7.27 16.45
N HIS A 44 16.37 -6.79 17.16
CA HIS A 44 16.48 -7.03 18.61
C HIS A 44 15.28 -6.46 19.37
N ALA A 45 14.84 -5.24 19.04
CA ALA A 45 13.66 -4.64 19.66
C ALA A 45 12.38 -5.43 19.36
N ALA A 46 12.18 -5.87 18.11
CA ALA A 46 11.03 -6.69 17.72
C ALA A 46 11.05 -8.08 18.36
N PHE A 47 12.23 -8.67 18.56
CA PHE A 47 12.40 -9.97 19.20
C PHE A 47 12.12 -9.91 20.71
N GLU A 48 12.59 -8.86 21.39
CA GLU A 48 12.22 -8.60 22.80
C GLU A 48 10.70 -8.37 22.94
N ALA A 49 10.10 -7.61 22.02
CA ALA A 49 8.65 -7.43 21.96
C ALA A 49 7.90 -8.76 21.77
N LEU A 50 8.44 -9.70 20.98
CA LEU A 50 7.83 -11.02 20.78
C LEU A 50 7.79 -11.83 22.08
N HIS A 51 8.86 -11.81 22.87
CA HIS A 51 8.89 -12.49 24.17
C HIS A 51 7.85 -11.91 25.13
N LEU A 52 7.82 -10.59 25.29
CA LEU A 52 6.84 -9.92 26.15
C LEU A 52 5.40 -10.18 25.70
N ALA A 53 5.12 -10.15 24.40
CA ALA A 53 3.78 -10.44 23.88
C ALA A 53 3.33 -11.89 24.15
N ARG A 54 4.27 -12.84 24.14
CA ARG A 54 4.01 -14.25 24.51
C ARG A 54 3.71 -14.38 26.00
N ASP A 55 4.47 -13.71 26.85
CA ASP A 55 4.25 -13.72 28.31
C ASP A 55 2.89 -13.11 28.68
N LEU A 56 2.45 -12.08 27.93
CA LEU A 56 1.13 -11.46 28.04
C LEU A 56 0.01 -12.29 27.39
N ASN A 57 0.35 -13.35 26.66
CA ASN A 57 -0.56 -14.21 25.91
C ASN A 57 -1.51 -13.44 24.95
N ASP A 58 -1.02 -12.35 24.34
CA ASP A 58 -1.80 -11.54 23.42
C ASP A 58 -1.49 -11.87 21.95
N THR A 59 -2.45 -12.50 21.28
CA THR A 59 -2.29 -12.97 19.89
C THR A 59 -2.03 -11.83 18.90
N TYR A 60 -2.65 -10.66 19.11
CA TYR A 60 -2.45 -9.51 18.22
C TYR A 60 -1.04 -8.96 18.34
N TRP A 61 -0.51 -8.85 19.56
CA TRP A 61 0.84 -8.33 19.74
C TRP A 61 1.93 -9.33 19.36
N ILE A 62 1.68 -10.64 19.51
CA ILE A 62 2.54 -11.67 18.91
C ILE A 62 2.60 -11.50 17.39
N ALA A 63 1.47 -11.22 16.74
CA ALA A 63 1.41 -10.94 15.30
C ALA A 63 2.18 -9.66 14.92
N CYS A 64 2.00 -8.57 15.67
CA CYS A 64 2.75 -7.32 15.47
C CYS A 64 4.26 -7.51 15.62
N SER A 65 4.71 -8.31 16.59
CA SER A 65 6.13 -8.60 16.77
C SER A 65 6.71 -9.42 15.61
N HIS A 66 5.99 -10.46 15.14
CA HIS A 66 6.40 -11.19 13.93
C HIS A 66 6.44 -10.27 12.70
N TYR A 67 5.43 -9.41 12.51
CA TYR A 67 5.42 -8.44 11.41
C TYR A 67 6.63 -7.49 11.48
N ALA A 68 6.99 -7.01 12.68
CA ALA A 68 8.14 -6.15 12.90
C ALA A 68 9.47 -6.87 12.64
N ILE A 69 9.60 -8.14 13.05
CA ILE A 69 10.78 -8.98 12.74
C ILE A 69 10.94 -9.16 11.24
N GLY A 70 9.86 -9.53 10.52
CA GLY A 70 9.90 -9.66 9.07
C GLY A 70 10.34 -8.36 8.39
N ASN A 71 9.76 -7.24 8.83
CA ASN A 71 10.14 -5.92 8.34
C ASN A 71 11.61 -5.52 8.59
N ALA A 72 12.19 -5.95 9.72
CA ALA A 72 13.59 -5.70 10.04
C ALA A 72 14.55 -6.45 9.10
N PHE A 73 14.13 -7.60 8.57
CA PHE A 73 14.95 -8.41 7.65
C PHE A 73 14.75 -8.09 6.17
N LEU A 74 13.69 -7.36 5.78
CA LEU A 74 13.42 -6.98 4.38
C LEU A 74 14.65 -6.40 3.67
N LYS A 75 15.43 -5.55 4.36
CA LYS A 75 16.61 -4.89 3.77
C LYS A 75 17.84 -5.78 3.62
N ARG A 76 17.87 -6.91 4.32
CA ARG A 76 19.02 -7.82 4.36
C ARG A 76 18.93 -8.98 3.39
N GLU A 77 17.91 -8.98 2.53
CA GLU A 77 17.68 -10.02 1.51
C GLU A 77 17.63 -11.45 2.12
N ARG A 78 17.20 -11.55 3.38
CA ARG A 78 16.99 -12.82 4.12
C ARG A 78 15.56 -13.31 3.89
N TYR A 79 15.28 -13.71 2.65
CA TYR A 79 13.92 -13.97 2.18
C TYR A 79 13.18 -15.02 3.01
N ALA A 80 13.87 -16.09 3.42
CA ALA A 80 13.25 -17.17 4.19
C ALA A 80 12.75 -16.70 5.56
N GLU A 81 13.55 -15.94 6.30
CA GLU A 81 13.20 -15.40 7.61
C GLU A 81 12.13 -14.33 7.51
N VAL A 82 12.18 -13.49 6.46
CA VAL A 82 11.14 -12.51 6.21
C VAL A 82 9.80 -13.21 5.95
N LEU A 83 9.76 -14.15 5.01
CA LEU A 83 8.55 -14.88 4.64
C LEU A 83 7.97 -15.66 5.83
N PHE A 84 8.81 -16.38 6.57
CA PHE A 84 8.37 -17.09 7.79
C PHE A 84 7.66 -16.17 8.78
N ASN A 85 8.24 -14.99 9.04
CA ASN A 85 7.69 -14.05 10.01
C ASN A 85 6.43 -13.35 9.48
N LEU A 86 6.39 -12.98 8.19
CA LEU A 86 5.20 -12.34 7.60
C LEU A 86 4.03 -13.29 7.45
N GLU A 87 4.27 -14.55 7.04
CA GLU A 87 3.22 -15.59 6.98
C GLU A 87 2.67 -15.89 8.37
N ARG A 88 3.55 -15.97 9.38
CA ARG A 88 3.12 -16.14 10.77
C ARG A 88 2.32 -14.95 11.28
N ALA A 89 2.73 -13.73 10.95
CA ALA A 89 1.98 -12.52 11.29
C ALA A 89 0.59 -12.53 10.63
N ALA A 90 0.50 -12.87 9.34
CA ALA A 90 -0.76 -12.96 8.62
C ALA A 90 -1.72 -13.98 9.26
N GLU A 91 -1.24 -15.18 9.58
CA GLU A 91 -2.02 -16.23 10.26
C GLU A 91 -2.58 -15.72 11.60
N LEU A 92 -1.74 -15.10 12.42
CA LEU A 92 -2.12 -14.62 13.74
C LEU A 92 -3.07 -13.41 13.68
N PHE A 93 -2.86 -12.47 12.75
CA PHE A 93 -3.82 -11.39 12.51
C PHE A 93 -5.18 -11.91 12.05
N GLY A 94 -5.20 -12.98 11.25
CA GLY A 94 -6.42 -13.69 10.87
C GLY A 94 -7.15 -14.26 12.09
N LYS A 95 -6.43 -14.97 12.98
CA LYS A 95 -7.01 -15.50 14.23
C LYS A 95 -7.52 -14.41 15.17
N ALA A 96 -6.86 -13.26 15.19
CA ALA A 96 -7.25 -12.11 15.98
C ALA A 96 -8.36 -11.25 15.32
N GLY A 97 -8.84 -11.59 14.13
CA GLY A 97 -9.90 -10.86 13.42
C GLY A 97 -9.46 -9.54 12.77
N HIS A 98 -8.15 -9.28 12.67
CA HIS A 98 -7.59 -8.06 12.09
C HIS A 98 -7.27 -8.24 10.60
N ASN A 99 -8.32 -8.31 9.77
CA ASN A 99 -8.19 -8.61 8.33
C ASN A 99 -7.29 -7.63 7.57
N LEU A 100 -7.33 -6.32 7.86
CA LEU A 100 -6.44 -5.36 7.19
C LEU A 100 -4.97 -5.68 7.46
N ARG A 101 -4.60 -5.94 8.72
CA ARG A 101 -3.22 -6.29 9.10
C ARG A 101 -2.77 -7.63 8.50
N ARG A 102 -3.69 -8.60 8.41
CA ARG A 102 -3.46 -9.86 7.70
C ARG A 102 -3.07 -9.60 6.25
N VAL A 103 -3.89 -8.85 5.51
CA VAL A 103 -3.66 -8.59 4.08
C VAL A 103 -2.45 -7.67 3.85
N GLU A 104 -2.14 -6.75 4.76
CA GLU A 104 -0.87 -5.99 4.74
C GLU A 104 0.35 -6.92 4.83
N SER A 105 0.29 -7.93 5.71
CA SER A 105 1.36 -8.93 5.87
C SER A 105 1.47 -9.85 4.64
N GLU A 106 0.34 -10.24 4.06
CA GLU A 106 0.29 -11.01 2.80
C GLU A 106 0.85 -10.21 1.62
N TYR A 107 0.51 -8.91 1.51
CA TYR A 107 1.08 -8.02 0.50
C TYR A 107 2.61 -7.94 0.61
N LEU A 108 3.15 -7.73 1.81
CA LEU A 108 4.60 -7.74 1.99
C LEU A 108 5.21 -9.10 1.64
N SER A 109 4.52 -10.20 1.96
CA SER A 109 4.97 -11.54 1.53
C SER A 109 4.98 -11.67 0.01
N ALA A 110 4.01 -11.09 -0.71
CA ALA A 110 3.98 -11.08 -2.17
C ALA A 110 5.16 -10.32 -2.77
N VAL A 111 5.52 -9.17 -2.18
CA VAL A 111 6.73 -8.40 -2.56
C VAL A 111 7.97 -9.27 -2.38
N GLU A 112 8.09 -9.96 -1.26
CA GLU A 112 9.24 -10.83 -0.98
C GLU A 112 9.28 -12.08 -1.86
N TYR A 113 8.13 -12.67 -2.19
CA TYR A 113 8.07 -13.73 -3.18
C TYR A 113 8.49 -13.23 -4.57
N GLU A 114 8.24 -11.96 -4.93
CA GLU A 114 8.76 -11.36 -6.17
C GLU A 114 10.27 -11.17 -6.12
N HIS A 115 10.81 -10.70 -5.00
CA HIS A 115 12.26 -10.57 -4.79
C HIS A 115 12.97 -11.93 -4.86
N ALA A 116 12.42 -12.94 -4.18
CA ALA A 116 12.84 -14.34 -4.24
C ALA A 116 12.50 -15.03 -5.57
N ARG A 117 11.92 -14.31 -6.54
CA ARG A 117 11.59 -14.79 -7.90
C ARG A 117 10.56 -15.93 -7.97
N HIS A 118 9.80 -16.15 -6.91
CA HIS A 118 8.60 -17.01 -6.89
C HIS A 118 7.38 -16.26 -7.44
N ARG A 119 7.48 -15.81 -8.69
CA ARG A 119 6.54 -14.85 -9.29
C ARG A 119 5.10 -15.38 -9.40
N LYS A 120 4.91 -16.69 -9.57
CA LYS A 120 3.56 -17.30 -9.60
C LYS A 120 2.86 -17.10 -8.25
N LYS A 121 3.51 -17.48 -7.15
CA LYS A 121 2.99 -17.32 -5.78
C LYS A 121 2.81 -15.85 -5.42
N ALA A 122 3.80 -15.00 -5.77
CA ALA A 122 3.70 -13.55 -5.61
C ALA A 122 2.46 -12.97 -6.29
N LEU A 123 2.21 -13.35 -7.54
CA LEU A 123 1.07 -12.86 -8.31
C LEU A 123 -0.26 -13.34 -7.75
N GLU A 124 -0.35 -14.60 -7.28
CA GLU A 124 -1.55 -15.13 -6.65
C GLU A 124 -1.93 -14.35 -5.39
N ILE A 125 -0.96 -14.11 -4.51
CA ILE A 125 -1.16 -13.33 -3.29
C ILE A 125 -1.47 -11.87 -3.63
N ALA A 126 -0.72 -11.25 -4.54
CA ALA A 126 -0.95 -9.86 -4.95
C ALA A 126 -2.35 -9.65 -5.54
N ASN A 127 -2.86 -10.58 -6.35
CA ASN A 127 -4.24 -10.51 -6.87
C ASN A 127 -5.29 -10.64 -5.77
N ALA A 128 -5.05 -11.49 -4.76
CA ALA A 128 -5.95 -11.60 -3.61
C ALA A 128 -5.96 -10.30 -2.79
N CYS A 129 -4.78 -9.71 -2.54
CA CYS A 129 -4.64 -8.40 -1.89
C CYS A 129 -5.32 -7.29 -2.68
N LEU A 130 -5.20 -7.30 -4.02
CA LEU A 130 -5.79 -6.31 -4.91
C LEU A 130 -7.31 -6.23 -4.71
N VAL A 131 -7.98 -7.39 -4.75
CA VAL A 131 -9.43 -7.47 -4.54
C VAL A 131 -9.80 -6.93 -3.17
N PHE A 132 -9.10 -7.34 -2.10
CA PHE A 132 -9.41 -6.86 -0.74
C PHE A 132 -9.22 -5.35 -0.58
N PHE A 133 -8.11 -4.78 -1.07
CA PHE A 133 -7.86 -3.34 -0.94
C PHE A 133 -8.83 -2.50 -1.76
N GLU A 134 -9.32 -3.01 -2.88
CA GLU A 134 -10.38 -2.40 -3.68
C GLU A 134 -11.72 -2.44 -2.93
N GLU A 135 -12.08 -3.58 -2.32
CA GLU A 135 -13.30 -3.73 -1.50
C GLU A 135 -13.33 -2.77 -0.32
N GLU A 136 -12.19 -2.63 0.37
CA GLU A 136 -12.05 -1.84 1.60
C GLU A 136 -11.68 -0.36 1.33
N GLY A 137 -11.59 0.05 0.06
CA GLY A 137 -11.25 1.43 -0.32
C GLY A 137 -9.86 1.89 0.15
N LYS A 138 -8.90 0.97 0.22
CA LYS A 138 -7.52 1.26 0.67
C LYS A 138 -6.64 1.72 -0.49
N THR A 139 -6.84 2.96 -0.92
CA THR A 139 -6.20 3.54 -2.11
C THR A 139 -4.67 3.39 -2.16
N ALA A 140 -3.98 3.70 -1.06
CA ALA A 140 -2.52 3.61 -0.99
C ALA A 140 -2.01 2.18 -1.25
N TRP A 141 -2.69 1.18 -0.69
CA TRP A 141 -2.35 -0.23 -0.87
C TRP A 141 -2.77 -0.74 -2.25
N LEU A 142 -3.90 -0.28 -2.76
CA LEU A 142 -4.37 -0.58 -4.12
C LEU A 142 -3.34 -0.15 -5.18
N ILE A 143 -2.86 1.10 -5.10
CA ILE A 143 -1.87 1.63 -6.05
C ILE A 143 -0.57 0.80 -6.03
N GLN A 144 -0.06 0.51 -4.84
CA GLN A 144 1.16 -0.28 -4.67
C GLN A 144 0.98 -1.72 -5.19
N THR A 145 -0.18 -2.33 -4.93
CA THR A 145 -0.49 -3.69 -5.41
C THR A 145 -0.59 -3.75 -6.94
N LEU A 146 -1.20 -2.74 -7.57
CA LEU A 146 -1.23 -2.60 -9.03
C LEU A 146 0.18 -2.47 -9.63
N GLY A 147 1.04 -1.67 -8.98
CA GLY A 147 2.45 -1.58 -9.35
C GLY A 147 3.19 -2.91 -9.26
N LEU A 148 3.02 -3.64 -8.14
CA LEU A 148 3.63 -4.97 -7.94
C LEU A 148 3.16 -5.97 -9.00
N ILE A 149 1.86 -6.05 -9.26
CA ILE A 149 1.29 -6.92 -10.30
C ILE A 149 1.85 -6.54 -11.67
N GLY A 150 1.90 -5.25 -11.97
CA GLY A 150 2.50 -4.73 -13.21
C GLY A 150 3.96 -5.17 -13.38
N LYS A 151 4.78 -4.99 -12.34
CA LYS A 151 6.17 -5.44 -12.30
C LYS A 151 6.28 -6.95 -12.54
N ILE A 152 5.45 -7.74 -11.87
CA ILE A 152 5.46 -9.20 -12.03
C ILE A 152 5.12 -9.60 -13.47
N TYR A 153 4.06 -9.04 -14.07
CA TYR A 153 3.72 -9.35 -15.47
C TYR A 153 4.79 -8.92 -16.46
N SER A 154 5.42 -7.75 -16.25
CA SER A 154 6.53 -7.28 -17.08
C SER A 154 7.66 -8.31 -17.07
N LYS A 155 8.09 -8.75 -15.89
CA LYS A 155 9.18 -9.72 -15.76
C LYS A 155 8.83 -11.15 -16.17
N ILE A 156 7.54 -11.48 -16.27
CA ILE A 156 7.08 -12.76 -16.81
C ILE A 156 7.08 -12.74 -18.34
N GLY A 157 7.14 -11.58 -19.00
CA GLY A 157 7.05 -11.46 -20.46
C GLY A 157 5.62 -11.23 -20.96
N LEU A 158 4.76 -10.64 -20.13
CA LEU A 158 3.39 -10.22 -20.48
C LEU A 158 3.27 -8.69 -20.43
N PRO A 159 3.90 -7.96 -21.37
CA PRO A 159 4.00 -6.50 -21.30
C PRO A 159 2.65 -5.78 -21.36
N ASP A 160 1.70 -6.26 -22.17
CA ASP A 160 0.37 -5.62 -22.27
C ASP A 160 -0.37 -5.64 -20.93
N GLU A 161 -0.26 -6.76 -20.20
CA GLU A 161 -0.86 -6.91 -18.86
C GLU A 161 -0.15 -6.03 -17.82
N ALA A 162 1.17 -5.91 -17.94
CA ALA A 162 1.95 -5.01 -17.10
C ALA A 162 1.50 -3.56 -17.28
N LEU A 163 1.46 -3.10 -18.54
CA LEU A 163 1.05 -1.74 -18.89
C LEU A 163 -0.37 -1.44 -18.40
N HIS A 164 -1.30 -2.37 -18.56
CA HIS A 164 -2.67 -2.22 -18.08
C HIS A 164 -2.74 -1.90 -16.58
N HIS A 165 -2.11 -2.72 -15.73
CA HIS A 165 -2.16 -2.51 -14.29
C HIS A 165 -1.36 -1.29 -13.82
N ILE A 166 -0.22 -0.98 -14.46
CA ILE A 166 0.56 0.21 -14.12
C ILE A 166 -0.24 1.48 -14.46
N HIS A 167 -0.87 1.54 -15.64
CA HIS A 167 -1.71 2.68 -16.02
C HIS A 167 -2.95 2.83 -15.15
N GLU A 168 -3.54 1.72 -14.71
CA GLU A 168 -4.61 1.72 -13.72
C GLU A 168 -4.12 2.34 -12.40
N GLY A 169 -2.96 1.90 -11.88
CA GLY A 169 -2.34 2.45 -10.68
C GLY A 169 -2.05 3.95 -10.79
N ILE A 170 -1.53 4.41 -11.94
CA ILE A 170 -1.29 5.83 -12.21
C ILE A 170 -2.59 6.63 -12.22
N THR A 171 -3.65 6.09 -12.81
CA THR A 171 -4.96 6.73 -12.87
C THR A 171 -5.55 6.90 -11.48
N VAL A 172 -5.53 5.83 -10.67
CA VAL A 172 -5.98 5.87 -9.27
C VAL A 172 -5.15 6.87 -8.45
N ALA A 173 -3.82 6.85 -8.60
CA ALA A 173 -2.93 7.77 -7.91
C ALA A 173 -3.25 9.24 -8.21
N LYS A 174 -3.51 9.57 -9.49
CA LYS A 174 -3.86 10.94 -9.91
C LYS A 174 -5.25 11.36 -9.42
N GLN A 175 -6.26 10.51 -9.58
CA GLN A 175 -7.64 10.81 -9.17
C GLN A 175 -7.76 11.04 -7.66
N GLN A 176 -6.96 10.32 -6.87
CA GLN A 176 -7.00 10.35 -5.41
C GLN A 176 -5.94 11.27 -4.79
N ASN A 177 -5.23 12.07 -5.61
CA ASN A 177 -4.14 12.96 -5.20
C ASN A 177 -3.02 12.27 -4.39
N GLN A 178 -2.76 10.99 -4.69
CA GLN A 178 -1.71 10.17 -4.08
C GLN A 178 -0.43 10.23 -4.92
N THR A 179 0.09 11.44 -5.16
CA THR A 179 1.20 11.69 -6.10
C THR A 179 2.53 11.10 -5.67
N CYS A 180 2.71 10.76 -4.39
CA CYS A 180 3.93 10.15 -3.85
C CYS A 180 4.25 8.78 -4.47
N TYR A 181 3.27 8.05 -5.00
CA TYR A 181 3.49 6.75 -5.64
C TYR A 181 3.87 6.86 -7.13
N LEU A 182 3.71 8.03 -7.75
CA LEU A 182 3.92 8.18 -9.20
C LEU A 182 5.36 7.90 -9.64
N GLY A 183 6.36 8.22 -8.80
CA GLY A 183 7.76 7.89 -9.08
C GLY A 183 7.94 6.39 -9.28
N SER A 184 7.59 5.60 -8.26
CA SER A 184 7.66 4.13 -8.32
C SER A 184 6.90 3.51 -9.51
N LEU A 185 5.73 4.05 -9.86
CA LEU A 185 4.96 3.56 -11.00
C LEU A 185 5.62 3.91 -12.34
N TYR A 186 6.18 5.10 -12.49
CA TYR A 186 6.93 5.47 -13.69
C TYR A 186 8.23 4.68 -13.82
N PHE A 187 8.89 4.34 -12.70
CA PHE A 187 10.02 3.42 -12.71
C PHE A 187 9.62 2.04 -13.24
N ILE A 188 8.54 1.43 -12.73
CA ILE A 188 8.07 0.11 -13.20
C ILE A 188 7.61 0.19 -14.67
N LEU A 189 7.02 1.31 -15.09
CA LEU A 189 6.65 1.56 -16.48
C LEU A 189 7.88 1.62 -17.38
N ALA A 190 8.95 2.29 -16.93
CA ALA A 190 10.23 2.32 -17.63
C ALA A 190 10.82 0.92 -17.76
N GLU A 191 10.87 0.13 -16.68
CA GLU A 191 11.31 -1.27 -16.75
C GLU A 191 10.48 -2.07 -17.77
N THR A 192 9.17 -1.85 -17.82
CA THR A 192 8.29 -2.54 -18.78
C THR A 192 8.66 -2.18 -20.22
N TYR A 193 8.91 -0.91 -20.53
CA TYR A 193 9.35 -0.49 -21.86
C TYR A 193 10.76 -0.96 -22.22
N TYR A 194 11.64 -1.15 -21.23
CA TYR A 194 12.92 -1.81 -21.44
C TYR A 194 12.74 -3.26 -21.91
N GLU A 195 11.87 -4.04 -21.25
CA GLU A 195 11.57 -5.42 -21.68
C GLU A 195 10.90 -5.48 -23.07
N ILE A 196 10.11 -4.47 -23.44
CA ILE A 196 9.52 -4.34 -24.78
C ILE A 196 10.58 -4.00 -25.84
N GLY A 197 11.71 -3.38 -25.45
CA GLY A 197 12.75 -2.89 -26.34
C GLY A 197 12.53 -1.44 -26.84
N ASP A 198 11.60 -0.69 -26.25
CA ASP A 198 11.39 0.73 -26.57
C ASP A 198 12.33 1.61 -25.73
N ALA A 199 13.53 1.84 -26.28
CA ALA A 199 14.56 2.63 -25.61
C ALA A 199 14.20 4.12 -25.42
N GLN A 200 13.26 4.66 -26.19
CA GLN A 200 12.85 6.07 -26.07
C GLN A 200 11.91 6.24 -24.86
N LEU A 201 10.87 5.41 -24.79
CA LEU A 201 9.93 5.44 -23.68
C LEU A 201 10.57 4.97 -22.37
N TRP A 202 11.44 3.97 -22.42
CA TRP A 202 12.24 3.54 -21.27
C TRP A 202 12.97 4.73 -20.62
N LYS A 203 13.74 5.49 -21.42
CA LYS A 203 14.48 6.66 -20.93
C LYS A 203 13.53 7.74 -20.40
N ALA A 204 12.50 8.07 -21.17
CA ALA A 204 11.58 9.17 -20.81
C ALA A 204 10.85 8.91 -19.48
N TYR A 205 10.48 7.66 -19.18
CA TYR A 205 9.84 7.32 -17.91
C TYR A 205 10.83 7.24 -16.75
N LEU A 206 12.09 6.84 -16.96
CA LEU A 206 13.14 6.97 -15.93
C LEU A 206 13.39 8.43 -15.55
N GLU A 207 13.47 9.34 -16.52
CA GLU A 207 13.62 10.78 -16.26
C GLU A 207 12.42 11.34 -15.49
N LYS A 208 11.19 10.90 -15.81
CA LYS A 208 9.98 11.25 -15.03
C LYS A 208 10.02 10.70 -13.60
N SER A 209 10.53 9.48 -13.40
CA SER A 209 10.69 8.90 -12.06
C SER A 209 11.67 9.74 -11.24
N LEU A 210 12.84 10.02 -11.82
CA LEU A 210 13.91 10.76 -11.18
C LEU A 210 13.46 12.16 -10.74
N ALA A 211 12.73 12.89 -11.60
CA ALA A 211 12.21 14.23 -11.30
C ALA A 211 11.25 14.24 -10.10
N LEU A 212 10.55 13.14 -9.82
CA LEU A 212 9.68 13.01 -8.64
C LEU A 212 10.46 12.61 -7.38
N GLU A 213 11.64 12.03 -7.55
CA GLU A 213 12.54 11.56 -6.50
C GLU A 213 13.56 12.63 -6.06
N GLU A 214 13.69 13.75 -6.79
CA GLU A 214 14.66 14.84 -6.54
C GLU A 214 14.65 15.41 -5.11
N ASN A 215 13.55 15.25 -4.37
CA ASN A 215 13.49 15.61 -2.95
C ASN A 215 14.18 14.60 -2.01
N LYS A 216 14.89 13.57 -2.53
CA LYS A 216 15.66 12.54 -1.81
C LYS A 216 14.93 11.80 -0.68
N ASN A 217 13.60 11.92 -0.59
CA ASN A 217 12.82 11.30 0.48
C ASN A 217 12.85 9.77 0.42
N ASP A 218 12.96 9.19 -0.77
CA ASP A 218 13.19 7.76 -0.98
C ASP A 218 14.58 7.52 -1.60
N ARG A 219 15.59 7.44 -0.73
CA ARG A 219 17.00 7.25 -1.13
C ARG A 219 17.23 5.94 -1.88
N PHE A 220 16.47 4.89 -1.56
CA PHE A 220 16.62 3.60 -2.20
C PHE A 220 16.13 3.65 -3.64
N GLN A 221 14.89 4.15 -3.84
CA GLN A 221 14.33 4.29 -5.18
C GLN A 221 15.20 5.20 -6.06
N TYR A 222 15.70 6.30 -5.51
CA TYR A 222 16.63 7.20 -6.19
C TYR A 222 17.89 6.48 -6.70
N ALA A 223 18.53 5.67 -5.87
CA ALA A 223 19.71 4.90 -6.25
C ALA A 223 19.41 3.86 -7.35
N LEU A 224 18.23 3.23 -7.30
CA LEU A 224 17.80 2.30 -8.36
C LEU A 224 17.59 3.02 -9.70
N THR A 225 16.92 4.17 -9.68
CA THR A 225 16.68 4.99 -10.89
C THR A 225 18.00 5.43 -11.52
N LEU A 226 18.96 5.90 -10.70
CA LEU A 226 20.30 6.26 -11.16
C LEU A 226 21.05 5.07 -11.79
N SER A 227 20.98 3.89 -11.17
CA SER A 227 21.63 2.68 -11.69
C SER A 227 21.10 2.29 -13.08
N HIS A 228 19.79 2.43 -13.31
CA HIS A 228 19.17 2.13 -14.61
C HIS A 228 19.51 3.17 -15.66
N LEU A 229 19.49 4.47 -15.31
CA LEU A 229 19.91 5.54 -16.21
C LEU A 229 21.38 5.39 -16.61
N ALA A 230 22.25 4.97 -15.70
CA ALA A 230 23.63 4.70 -16.02
C ALA A 230 23.78 3.58 -17.06
N CYS A 231 22.95 2.54 -17.00
CA CYS A 231 22.91 1.50 -18.04
C CYS A 231 22.49 2.08 -19.40
N VAL A 232 21.54 3.03 -19.43
CA VAL A 232 21.17 3.77 -20.66
C VAL A 232 22.40 4.51 -21.22
N HIS A 233 23.12 5.22 -20.36
CA HIS A 233 24.30 6.00 -20.75
C HIS A 233 25.45 5.10 -21.20
N LEU A 234 25.65 3.96 -20.54
CA LEU A 234 26.61 2.93 -20.94
C LEU A 234 26.32 2.40 -22.35
N ALA A 235 25.05 2.04 -22.63
CA ALA A 235 24.64 1.57 -23.97
C ALA A 235 24.89 2.61 -25.06
N ARG A 236 24.84 3.91 -24.71
CA ARG A 236 25.16 5.03 -25.62
C ARG A 236 26.65 5.42 -25.63
N LYS A 237 27.50 4.68 -24.92
CA LYS A 237 28.95 4.95 -24.76
C LYS A 237 29.26 6.28 -24.06
N ASN A 238 28.30 6.83 -23.31
CA ASN A 238 28.49 8.01 -22.47
C ASN A 238 29.10 7.61 -21.12
N TYR A 239 30.32 7.07 -21.14
CA TYR A 239 30.93 6.38 -20.00
C TYR A 239 31.13 7.28 -18.77
N ALA A 240 31.47 8.57 -18.96
CA ALA A 240 31.69 9.50 -17.86
C ALA A 240 30.42 9.73 -17.01
N VAL A 241 29.28 9.97 -17.68
CA VAL A 241 27.98 10.17 -17.01
C VAL A 241 27.50 8.88 -16.37
N ALA A 242 27.62 7.75 -17.09
CA ALA A 242 27.25 6.43 -16.57
C ALA A 242 28.03 6.09 -15.29
N LYS A 243 29.34 6.37 -15.28
CA LYS A 243 30.20 6.13 -14.13
C LYS A 243 29.76 6.96 -12.93
N GLN A 244 29.58 8.28 -13.10
CA GLN A 244 29.17 9.18 -12.02
C GLN A 244 27.86 8.71 -11.37
N GLN A 245 26.85 8.38 -12.19
CA GLN A 245 25.54 7.95 -11.69
C GLN A 245 25.60 6.62 -10.94
N VAL A 246 26.38 5.64 -11.42
CA VAL A 246 26.55 4.35 -10.73
C VAL A 246 27.37 4.48 -9.46
N GLU A 247 28.40 5.33 -9.42
CA GLU A 247 29.17 5.58 -8.20
C GLU A 247 28.28 6.21 -7.11
N GLU A 248 27.47 7.21 -7.47
CA GLU A 248 26.49 7.79 -6.54
C GLU A 248 25.46 6.77 -6.06
N ALA A 249 24.88 5.97 -6.97
CA ALA A 249 23.94 4.93 -6.60
C ALA A 249 24.57 3.88 -5.67
N ARG A 250 25.79 3.44 -5.98
CA ARG A 250 26.54 2.46 -5.19
C ARG A 250 26.79 2.97 -3.78
N ASP A 251 27.22 4.22 -3.63
CA ASP A 251 27.54 4.79 -2.32
C ASP A 251 26.26 4.89 -1.45
N ILE A 252 25.12 5.25 -2.05
CA ILE A 252 23.82 5.23 -1.35
C ILE A 252 23.42 3.81 -0.97
N LEU A 253 23.56 2.83 -1.86
CA LEU A 253 23.21 1.43 -1.59
C LEU A 253 24.11 0.81 -0.50
N ALA A 254 25.38 1.24 -0.42
CA ALA A 254 26.31 0.85 0.63
C ALA A 254 25.89 1.42 1.99
N GLU A 255 25.51 2.69 2.05
CA GLU A 255 24.98 3.30 3.28
C GLU A 255 23.69 2.64 3.76
N LEU A 256 22.86 2.15 2.83
CA LEU A 256 21.58 1.54 3.13
C LEU A 256 21.63 0.03 3.46
N ASP A 257 22.82 -0.59 3.39
CA ASP A 257 23.05 -2.03 3.68
C ASP A 257 22.26 -2.98 2.76
N TYR A 258 22.21 -2.69 1.45
CA TYR A 258 21.57 -3.55 0.42
C TYR A 258 22.62 -4.28 -0.45
N PRO A 259 23.14 -5.44 -0.01
CA PRO A 259 24.30 -6.09 -0.64
C PRO A 259 24.04 -6.55 -2.08
N GLY A 260 22.84 -7.05 -2.41
CA GLY A 260 22.55 -7.55 -3.75
C GLY A 260 22.44 -6.43 -4.80
N TYR A 261 21.77 -5.33 -4.44
CA TYR A 261 21.71 -4.13 -5.28
C TYR A 261 23.08 -3.46 -5.41
N LEU A 262 23.84 -3.42 -4.31
CA LEU A 262 25.19 -2.89 -4.29
C LEU A 262 26.13 -3.68 -5.22
N ALA A 263 26.02 -5.02 -5.21
CA ALA A 263 26.77 -5.88 -6.12
C ALA A 263 26.38 -5.65 -7.59
N THR A 264 25.09 -5.43 -7.86
CA THR A 264 24.61 -5.11 -9.22
C THR A 264 25.20 -3.79 -9.71
N ALA A 265 25.17 -2.73 -8.90
CA ALA A 265 25.80 -1.44 -9.23
C ALA A 265 27.32 -1.60 -9.46
N THR A 266 27.97 -2.43 -8.64
CA THR A 266 29.41 -2.76 -8.79
C THR A 266 29.68 -3.51 -10.10
N GLY A 267 28.80 -4.44 -10.51
CA GLY A 267 28.87 -5.12 -11.81
C GLY A 267 28.65 -4.18 -12.99
N THR A 268 27.83 -3.13 -12.84
CA THR A 268 27.70 -2.08 -13.86
C THR A 268 29.00 -1.30 -14.03
N LEU A 269 29.75 -1.04 -12.95
CA LEU A 269 31.10 -0.43 -13.07
C LEU A 269 32.05 -1.33 -13.86
N SER A 270 32.02 -2.63 -13.64
CA SER A 270 32.79 -3.59 -14.44
C SER A 270 32.50 -3.40 -15.94
N SER A 271 31.22 -3.38 -16.32
CA SER A 271 30.80 -3.19 -17.71
C SER A 271 31.21 -1.82 -18.27
N ILE A 272 31.20 -0.76 -17.46
CA ILE A 272 31.68 0.57 -17.85
C ILE A 272 33.19 0.56 -18.12
N TYR A 273 34.00 -0.04 -17.24
CA TYR A 273 35.45 -0.11 -17.42
C TYR A 273 35.84 -0.94 -18.64
N VAL A 274 35.19 -2.08 -18.87
CA VAL A 274 35.33 -2.85 -20.12
C VAL A 274 34.96 -2.01 -21.34
N GLY A 275 33.87 -1.24 -21.28
CA GLY A 275 33.46 -0.34 -22.37
C GLY A 275 34.46 0.77 -22.68
N ILE A 276 35.22 1.24 -21.68
CA ILE A 276 36.30 2.23 -21.81
C ILE A 276 37.58 1.58 -22.38
N GLY A 277 37.69 0.25 -22.33
CA GLY A 277 38.87 -0.51 -22.76
C GLY A 277 39.84 -0.88 -21.63
N ASP A 278 39.46 -0.65 -20.37
CA ASP A 278 40.23 -1.05 -19.18
C ASP A 278 39.71 -2.41 -18.68
N GLU A 279 40.07 -3.47 -19.39
CA GLU A 279 39.62 -4.84 -19.10
C GLU A 279 40.06 -5.33 -17.72
N GLN A 280 41.25 -4.93 -17.27
CA GLN A 280 41.79 -5.32 -15.97
C GLN A 280 40.92 -4.77 -14.82
N LYS A 281 40.58 -3.47 -14.86
CA LYS A 281 39.65 -2.92 -13.86
C LYS A 281 38.25 -3.51 -13.99
N GLY A 282 37.81 -3.81 -15.21
CA GLY A 282 36.57 -4.53 -15.46
C GLY A 282 36.50 -5.84 -14.66
N LEU A 283 37.55 -6.65 -14.77
CA LEU A 283 37.68 -7.92 -14.05
C LEU A 283 37.71 -7.74 -12.52
N GLU A 284 38.45 -6.73 -12.03
CA GLU A 284 38.50 -6.43 -10.59
C GLU A 284 37.12 -6.11 -10.01
N TYR A 285 36.32 -5.30 -10.72
CA TYR A 285 34.96 -4.97 -10.29
C TYR A 285 33.99 -6.14 -10.42
N GLU A 286 34.17 -7.01 -11.42
CA GLU A 286 33.40 -8.25 -11.55
C GLU A 286 33.66 -9.18 -10.35
N GLN A 287 34.93 -9.35 -9.97
CA GLN A 287 35.31 -10.15 -8.81
C GLN A 287 34.78 -9.55 -7.49
N LYS A 288 34.86 -8.22 -7.33
CA LYS A 288 34.26 -7.54 -6.17
C LYS A 288 32.75 -7.80 -6.08
N ALA A 289 32.03 -7.65 -7.19
CA ALA A 289 30.60 -7.91 -7.22
C ALA A 289 30.29 -9.37 -6.83
N MET A 290 31.09 -10.33 -7.31
CA MET A 290 30.99 -11.75 -6.97
C MET A 290 31.23 -12.02 -5.48
N ASP A 291 32.27 -11.43 -4.89
CA ASP A 291 32.59 -11.63 -3.48
C ASP A 291 31.48 -11.09 -2.56
N MET A 292 30.79 -10.03 -2.99
CA MET A 292 29.69 -9.42 -2.24
C MET A 292 28.42 -10.27 -2.22
N ILE A 293 28.16 -11.04 -3.27
CA ILE A 293 26.99 -11.92 -3.35
C ILE A 293 27.27 -13.36 -2.94
N ARG A 294 28.53 -13.74 -2.77
CA ARG A 294 28.95 -15.11 -2.44
C ARG A 294 28.28 -15.65 -1.18
N ASP A 295 28.04 -14.78 -0.21
CA ASP A 295 27.41 -15.12 1.07
C ASP A 295 25.92 -14.73 1.12
N THR A 296 25.34 -14.31 -0.01
CA THR A 296 23.90 -14.01 -0.10
C THR A 296 23.10 -15.25 -0.49
N GLU A 297 21.89 -15.40 0.05
CA GLU A 297 20.93 -16.43 -0.39
C GLU A 297 20.22 -16.04 -1.70
N ASN A 298 20.78 -15.11 -2.48
CA ASN A 298 20.18 -14.59 -3.68
C ASN A 298 20.62 -15.40 -4.91
N ASP A 299 20.05 -16.60 -5.04
CA ASP A 299 20.34 -17.54 -6.16
C ASP A 299 20.10 -16.90 -7.54
N TYR A 300 19.19 -15.92 -7.63
CA TYR A 300 18.95 -15.15 -8.85
C TYR A 300 20.15 -14.27 -9.22
N LEU A 301 20.67 -13.46 -8.28
CA LEU A 301 21.85 -12.63 -8.53
C LEU A 301 23.07 -13.49 -8.84
N LEU A 302 23.26 -14.60 -8.10
CA LEU A 302 24.32 -15.57 -8.39
C LEU A 302 24.21 -16.11 -9.82
N THR A 303 23.00 -16.50 -10.26
CA THR A 303 22.76 -16.94 -11.64
C THR A 303 23.18 -15.87 -12.64
N PHE A 304 22.78 -14.62 -12.43
CA PHE A 304 23.07 -13.51 -13.33
C PHE A 304 24.58 -13.28 -13.46
N VAL A 305 25.32 -13.20 -12.36
CA VAL A 305 26.76 -12.94 -12.44
C VAL A 305 27.51 -14.13 -13.04
N TYR A 306 27.16 -15.36 -12.70
CA TYR A 306 27.73 -16.55 -13.35
C TYR A 306 27.44 -16.57 -14.86
N MET A 307 26.23 -16.18 -15.27
CA MET A 307 25.86 -16.09 -16.67
C MET A 307 26.68 -15.02 -17.41
N HIS A 308 26.83 -13.82 -16.84
CA HIS A 308 27.65 -12.76 -17.41
C HIS A 308 29.12 -13.16 -17.57
N SER A 309 29.68 -13.78 -16.53
CA SER A 309 31.05 -14.28 -16.53
C SER A 309 31.26 -15.35 -17.60
N GLY A 310 30.32 -16.29 -17.72
CA GLY A 310 30.32 -17.31 -18.77
C GLY A 310 30.21 -16.72 -20.18
N TYR A 311 29.31 -15.76 -20.39
CA TYR A 311 29.14 -15.08 -21.68
C TYR A 311 30.36 -14.26 -22.08
N ARG A 312 31.10 -13.69 -21.12
CA ARG A 312 32.37 -13.03 -21.40
C ARG A 312 33.37 -14.01 -22.01
N HIS A 313 33.57 -15.17 -21.38
CA HIS A 313 34.46 -16.21 -21.91
C HIS A 313 34.00 -16.76 -23.27
N VAL A 314 32.70 -16.89 -23.50
CA VAL A 314 32.15 -17.23 -24.83
C VAL A 314 32.53 -16.18 -25.88
N ARG A 315 32.46 -14.88 -25.54
CA ARG A 315 32.86 -13.80 -26.44
C ARG A 315 34.37 -13.76 -26.73
N GLU A 316 35.17 -14.21 -25.77
CA GLU A 316 36.63 -14.38 -25.92
C GLU A 316 36.99 -15.64 -26.73
N GLY A 317 36.02 -16.52 -27.00
CA GLY A 317 36.22 -17.80 -27.69
C GLY A 317 36.73 -18.92 -26.78
N ASP A 318 36.89 -18.67 -25.48
CA ASP A 318 37.30 -19.69 -24.50
C ASP A 318 36.09 -20.44 -23.94
N TYR A 319 35.55 -21.34 -24.75
CA TYR A 319 34.39 -22.16 -24.39
C TYR A 319 34.64 -23.08 -23.19
N ARG A 320 35.89 -23.52 -22.97
CA ARG A 320 36.25 -24.38 -21.83
C ARG A 320 36.22 -23.60 -20.53
N ALA A 321 36.71 -22.36 -20.51
CA ALA A 321 36.59 -21.47 -19.36
C ALA A 321 35.14 -21.02 -19.13
N ALA A 322 34.31 -20.87 -20.17
CA ALA A 322 32.91 -20.49 -20.02
C ALA A 322 32.04 -21.52 -19.27
N LEU A 323 32.23 -22.81 -19.55
CA LEU A 323 31.38 -23.90 -19.06
C LEU A 323 31.20 -23.95 -17.53
N PRO A 324 32.26 -23.89 -16.70
CA PRO A 324 32.12 -23.87 -15.24
C PRO A 324 31.21 -22.76 -14.72
N HIS A 325 31.26 -21.57 -15.33
CA HIS A 325 30.43 -20.44 -14.94
C HIS A 325 28.97 -20.67 -15.34
N LEU A 326 28.72 -21.04 -16.59
CA LEU A 326 27.36 -21.29 -17.08
C LEU A 326 26.68 -22.45 -16.33
N LEU A 327 27.40 -23.53 -16.04
CA LEU A 327 26.89 -24.68 -15.28
C LEU A 327 26.57 -24.33 -13.83
N ARG A 328 27.40 -23.51 -13.17
CA ARG A 328 27.09 -22.97 -11.84
C ARG A 328 25.82 -22.12 -11.89
N GLY A 329 25.70 -21.23 -12.87
CA GLY A 329 24.48 -20.46 -13.09
C GLY A 329 23.26 -21.35 -13.22
N LEU A 330 23.34 -22.40 -14.04
CA LEU A 330 22.22 -23.34 -14.26
C LEU A 330 21.80 -24.07 -12.97
N LYS A 331 22.75 -24.41 -12.10
CA LYS A 331 22.46 -25.03 -10.79
C LYS A 331 21.60 -24.13 -9.91
N HIS A 332 21.85 -22.83 -9.91
CA HIS A 332 21.11 -21.86 -9.11
C HIS A 332 19.69 -21.60 -9.65
N VAL A 333 19.48 -21.68 -10.97
CA VAL A 333 18.15 -21.51 -11.60
C VAL A 333 17.09 -22.45 -11.03
N SER A 334 17.47 -23.68 -10.64
CA SER A 334 16.53 -24.67 -10.09
C SER A 334 15.81 -24.23 -8.81
N LYS A 335 16.31 -23.18 -8.15
CA LYS A 335 15.77 -22.70 -6.88
C LYS A 335 14.76 -21.54 -7.02
N PHE A 336 14.50 -21.07 -8.24
CA PHE A 336 13.49 -20.03 -8.48
C PHE A 336 12.67 -20.25 -9.75
N ASP A 337 11.45 -19.71 -9.78
CA ASP A 337 10.43 -20.01 -10.80
C ASP A 337 10.64 -19.23 -12.12
N GLN A 338 11.76 -19.47 -12.81
CA GLN A 338 12.05 -18.83 -14.10
C GLN A 338 12.72 -19.77 -15.10
N ALA A 339 11.88 -20.49 -15.83
CA ALA A 339 12.29 -21.33 -16.95
C ALA A 339 13.04 -20.57 -18.06
N ILE A 340 12.89 -19.24 -18.15
CA ILE A 340 13.59 -18.41 -19.14
C ILE A 340 15.11 -18.50 -19.04
N TYR A 341 15.66 -18.34 -17.83
CA TYR A 341 17.10 -18.44 -17.62
C TYR A 341 17.60 -19.87 -17.78
N ALA A 342 16.76 -20.85 -17.42
CA ALA A 342 17.10 -22.26 -17.60
C ALA A 342 17.35 -22.57 -19.07
N TYR A 343 16.41 -22.20 -19.96
CA TYR A 343 16.59 -22.49 -21.38
C TYR A 343 17.71 -21.62 -22.00
N GLN A 344 17.84 -20.34 -21.62
CA GLN A 344 18.94 -19.48 -22.11
C GLN A 344 20.32 -20.07 -21.79
N LEU A 345 20.52 -20.50 -20.54
CA LEU A 345 21.77 -21.15 -20.12
C LEU A 345 21.96 -22.50 -20.83
N CYS A 346 20.91 -23.32 -20.95
CA CYS A 346 21.00 -24.59 -21.67
C CYS A 346 21.40 -24.39 -23.14
N GLN A 347 20.86 -23.37 -23.81
CA GLN A 347 21.22 -23.01 -25.18
C GLN A 347 22.72 -22.64 -25.28
N GLN A 348 23.21 -21.84 -24.34
CA GLN A 348 24.59 -21.37 -24.35
C GLN A 348 25.59 -22.48 -23.97
N ILE A 349 25.23 -23.33 -23.01
CA ILE A 349 26.00 -24.53 -22.64
C ILE A 349 26.05 -25.51 -23.81
N SER A 350 24.92 -25.74 -24.49
CA SER A 350 24.86 -26.56 -25.71
C SER A 350 25.83 -26.05 -26.77
N SER A 351 25.79 -24.74 -27.06
CA SER A 351 26.70 -24.09 -28.02
C SER A 351 28.17 -24.22 -27.59
N CYS A 352 28.49 -24.07 -26.30
CA CYS A 352 29.85 -24.26 -25.81
C CYS A 352 30.34 -25.70 -26.04
N TYR A 353 29.54 -26.71 -25.72
CA TYR A 353 29.91 -28.11 -25.95
C TYR A 353 30.06 -28.45 -27.43
N GLU A 354 29.22 -27.87 -28.29
CA GLU A 354 29.33 -28.01 -29.76
C GLU A 354 30.66 -27.45 -30.27
N ASN A 355 31.04 -26.23 -29.85
CA ASN A 355 32.31 -25.60 -30.24
C ASN A 355 33.54 -26.33 -29.67
N ILE A 356 33.40 -27.06 -28.56
CA ILE A 356 34.47 -27.89 -27.97
C ILE A 356 34.60 -29.25 -28.70
N GLY A 357 33.57 -29.65 -29.46
CA GLY A 357 33.50 -30.96 -30.14
C GLY A 357 32.88 -32.08 -29.29
N GLU A 358 32.23 -31.76 -28.17
CA GLU A 358 31.55 -32.70 -27.28
C GLU A 358 30.07 -32.84 -27.68
N THR A 359 29.82 -33.48 -28.82
CA THR A 359 28.52 -33.54 -29.50
C THR A 359 27.42 -34.21 -28.68
N GLU A 360 27.74 -35.24 -27.90
CA GLU A 360 26.76 -35.93 -27.04
C GLU A 360 26.22 -34.99 -25.97
N LYS A 361 27.10 -34.28 -25.26
CA LYS A 361 26.70 -33.29 -24.24
C LYS A 361 25.97 -32.11 -24.86
N ALA A 362 26.41 -31.65 -26.03
CA ALA A 362 25.69 -30.60 -26.76
C ALA A 362 24.23 -31.01 -27.03
N PHE A 363 24.00 -32.23 -27.52
CA PHE A 363 22.67 -32.75 -27.77
C PHE A 363 21.84 -32.93 -26.48
N GLU A 364 22.45 -33.35 -25.38
CA GLU A 364 21.77 -33.42 -24.08
C GLU A 364 21.24 -32.06 -23.60
N TYR A 365 22.08 -31.02 -23.64
CA TYR A 365 21.69 -29.67 -23.24
C TYR A 365 20.72 -29.03 -24.25
N TYR A 366 20.81 -29.37 -25.53
CA TYR A 366 19.82 -28.95 -26.53
C TYR A 366 18.42 -29.51 -26.24
N LYS A 367 18.30 -30.79 -25.88
CA LYS A 367 17.02 -31.38 -25.46
C LYS A 367 16.46 -30.68 -24.21
N LEU A 368 17.33 -30.38 -23.25
CA LEU A 368 16.94 -29.67 -22.03
C LEU A 368 16.47 -28.24 -22.34
N TYR A 369 17.11 -27.54 -23.28
CA TYR A 369 16.68 -26.24 -23.79
C TYR A 369 15.25 -26.28 -24.33
N VAL A 370 14.94 -27.23 -25.23
CA VAL A 370 13.60 -27.35 -25.82
C VAL A 370 12.54 -27.61 -24.75
N ALA A 371 12.79 -28.56 -23.85
CA ALA A 371 11.86 -28.89 -22.77
C ALA A 371 11.58 -27.67 -21.86
N LYS A 372 12.62 -26.89 -21.54
CA LYS A 372 12.48 -25.68 -20.71
C LYS A 372 11.78 -24.53 -21.43
N GLN A 373 11.93 -24.44 -22.75
CA GLN A 373 11.21 -23.47 -23.57
C GLN A 373 9.70 -23.76 -23.61
N GLU A 374 9.31 -25.02 -23.78
CA GLU A 374 7.90 -25.44 -23.75
C GLU A 374 7.27 -25.21 -22.37
N GLU A 375 8.00 -25.57 -21.29
CA GLU A 375 7.57 -25.32 -19.91
C GLU A 375 7.31 -23.83 -19.66
N HIS A 376 8.19 -22.95 -20.15
CA HIS A 376 8.02 -21.51 -20.06
C HIS A 376 6.75 -21.04 -20.78
N GLN A 377 6.52 -21.46 -22.04
CA GLN A 377 5.34 -21.08 -22.81
C GLN A 377 4.03 -21.54 -22.15
N GLY A 378 3.99 -22.79 -21.66
CA GLY A 378 2.82 -23.31 -20.94
C GLY A 378 2.49 -22.49 -19.68
N ALA A 379 3.52 -22.08 -18.92
CA ALA A 379 3.33 -21.23 -17.75
C ALA A 379 2.74 -19.86 -18.10
N LEU A 380 3.12 -19.26 -19.23
CA LEU A 380 2.57 -17.96 -19.69
C LEU A 380 1.08 -18.06 -20.02
N ILE A 381 0.67 -19.12 -20.72
CA ILE A 381 -0.74 -19.35 -21.07
C ILE A 381 -1.59 -19.49 -19.81
N HIS A 382 -1.14 -20.31 -18.85
CA HIS A 382 -1.84 -20.51 -17.59
C HIS A 382 -2.03 -19.20 -16.80
N LEU A 383 -1.02 -18.32 -16.77
CA LEU A 383 -1.11 -17.03 -16.10
C LEU A 383 -2.12 -16.09 -16.76
N LYS A 384 -2.22 -16.09 -18.09
CA LYS A 384 -3.26 -15.33 -18.82
C LYS A 384 -4.67 -15.79 -18.46
N VAL A 385 -4.87 -17.11 -18.28
CA VAL A 385 -6.17 -17.67 -17.86
C VAL A 385 -6.52 -17.23 -16.44
N LYS A 386 -5.59 -17.37 -15.47
CA LYS A 386 -5.80 -16.92 -14.09
C LYS A 386 -6.15 -15.43 -14.00
N ARG A 387 -5.51 -14.59 -14.84
CA ARG A 387 -5.83 -13.16 -14.94
C ARG A 387 -7.29 -12.91 -15.32
N ALA A 388 -7.83 -13.65 -16.29
CA ALA A 388 -9.23 -13.51 -16.70
C ALA A 388 -10.21 -13.83 -15.57
N GLU A 389 -9.88 -14.80 -14.71
CA GLU A 389 -10.68 -15.14 -13.54
C GLU A 389 -10.68 -14.00 -12.51
N VAL A 390 -9.51 -13.43 -12.20
CA VAL A 390 -9.38 -12.29 -11.28
C VAL A 390 -10.15 -11.08 -11.80
N GLN A 391 -10.04 -10.78 -13.09
CA GLN A 391 -10.74 -9.68 -13.72
C GLN A 391 -12.27 -9.83 -13.59
N ARG A 392 -12.79 -11.04 -13.83
CA ARG A 392 -14.22 -11.34 -13.67
C ARG A 392 -14.69 -11.11 -12.22
N VAL A 393 -13.87 -11.46 -11.23
CA VAL A 393 -14.19 -11.21 -9.81
C VAL A 393 -14.23 -9.70 -9.52
N ARG A 394 -13.24 -8.93 -10.00
CA ARG A 394 -13.20 -7.46 -9.85
C ARG A 394 -14.40 -6.77 -10.53
N GLU A 395 -14.81 -7.20 -11.71
CA GLU A 395 -15.99 -6.65 -12.39
C GLU A 395 -17.28 -6.93 -11.62
N ASN A 396 -17.42 -8.12 -11.03
CA ASN A 396 -18.53 -8.43 -10.14
C ASN A 396 -18.53 -7.52 -8.92
N LEU A 397 -17.36 -7.25 -8.36
CA LEU A 397 -17.21 -6.35 -7.23
C LEU A 397 -17.58 -4.92 -7.58
N HIS A 398 -17.07 -4.37 -8.67
CA HIS A 398 -17.43 -3.03 -9.14
C HIS A 398 -18.95 -2.89 -9.32
N ARG A 399 -19.60 -3.91 -9.89
CA ARG A 399 -21.07 -3.93 -9.99
C ARG A 399 -21.75 -3.89 -8.61
N LYS A 400 -21.20 -4.58 -7.60
CA LYS A 400 -21.72 -4.51 -6.22
C LYS A 400 -21.50 -3.14 -5.58
N ILE A 401 -20.32 -2.56 -5.73
CA ILE A 401 -19.98 -1.22 -5.21
C ILE A 401 -20.91 -0.18 -5.82
N HIS A 402 -21.02 -0.14 -7.15
CA HIS A 402 -21.90 0.80 -7.86
C HIS A 402 -23.37 0.66 -7.42
N ARG A 403 -23.84 -0.56 -7.18
CA ARG A 403 -25.19 -0.80 -6.62
C ARG A 403 -25.35 -0.20 -5.21
N LYS A 404 -24.35 -0.36 -4.34
CA LYS A 404 -24.36 0.23 -2.99
C LYS A 404 -24.30 1.76 -3.04
N GLU A 405 -23.46 2.34 -3.88
CA GLU A 405 -23.35 3.78 -4.06
C GLU A 405 -24.64 4.40 -4.56
N ARG A 406 -25.30 3.78 -5.55
CA ARG A 406 -26.65 4.18 -6.00
C ARG A 406 -27.66 4.15 -4.85
N LYS A 407 -27.62 3.11 -4.01
CA LYS A 407 -28.51 3.01 -2.84
C LYS A 407 -28.22 4.11 -1.81
N ILE A 408 -26.95 4.41 -1.54
CA ILE A 408 -26.55 5.50 -0.63
C ILE A 408 -27.01 6.84 -1.18
N SER A 409 -26.76 7.12 -2.46
CA SER A 409 -27.17 8.36 -3.12
C SER A 409 -28.70 8.53 -3.08
N TYR A 410 -29.45 7.46 -3.36
CA TYR A 410 -30.91 7.47 -3.23
C TYR A 410 -31.37 7.79 -1.79
N LEU A 411 -30.78 7.14 -0.78
CA LEU A 411 -31.12 7.41 0.63
C LEU A 411 -30.74 8.84 1.06
N ALA A 412 -29.61 9.36 0.57
CA ALA A 412 -29.19 10.73 0.83
C ALA A 412 -30.18 11.75 0.21
N GLU A 413 -30.65 11.49 -1.02
CA GLU A 413 -31.67 12.32 -1.68
C GLU A 413 -33.02 12.27 -0.91
N GLN A 414 -33.45 11.09 -0.47
CA GLN A 414 -34.66 10.95 0.35
C GLN A 414 -34.53 11.71 1.67
N ASN A 415 -33.39 11.59 2.35
CA ASN A 415 -33.13 12.33 3.59
C ASN A 415 -33.13 13.84 3.37
N GLN A 416 -32.57 14.32 2.25
CA GLN A 416 -32.59 15.73 1.88
C GLN A 416 -34.01 16.23 1.61
N LYS A 417 -34.81 15.49 0.82
CA LYS A 417 -36.23 15.82 0.57
C LYS A 417 -37.05 15.85 1.86
N ASN A 418 -36.80 14.89 2.76
CA ASN A 418 -37.45 14.85 4.06
C ASN A 418 -37.07 16.07 4.91
N LYS A 419 -35.80 16.47 4.90
CA LYS A 419 -35.33 17.68 5.57
C LYS A 419 -35.99 18.95 4.99
N GLU A 420 -36.11 19.05 3.68
CA GLU A 420 -36.78 20.19 3.01
C GLU A 420 -38.26 20.26 3.36
N LYS A 421 -38.98 19.13 3.40
CA LYS A 421 -40.38 19.07 3.86
C LYS A 421 -40.53 19.57 5.30
N LEU A 422 -39.66 19.10 6.20
CA LEU A 422 -39.67 19.52 7.61
C LEU A 422 -39.31 21.01 7.75
N LEU A 423 -38.36 21.52 6.96
CA LEU A 423 -38.00 22.93 6.94
C LEU A 423 -39.13 23.80 6.39
N ALA A 424 -39.83 23.36 5.34
CA ALA A 424 -40.97 24.07 4.77
C ALA A 424 -42.13 24.17 5.78
N LEU A 425 -42.41 23.11 6.54
CA LEU A 425 -43.38 23.16 7.63
C LEU A 425 -42.95 24.11 8.75
N ALA A 426 -41.67 24.09 9.13
CA ALA A 426 -41.11 25.03 10.09
C ALA A 426 -41.26 26.49 9.60
N LEU A 427 -40.96 26.79 8.34
CA LEU A 427 -41.10 28.13 7.78
C LEU A 427 -42.57 28.59 7.71
N LYS A 428 -43.51 27.68 7.43
CA LYS A 428 -44.95 27.99 7.50
C LYS A 428 -45.39 28.40 8.90
N LEU A 429 -44.85 27.74 9.94
CA LEU A 429 -45.06 28.14 11.34
C LEU A 429 -44.59 29.59 11.57
N ILE A 430 -43.38 29.92 11.12
CA ILE A 430 -42.79 31.28 11.27
C ILE A 430 -43.64 32.34 10.54
N GLN A 431 -44.07 32.07 9.31
CA GLN A 431 -44.83 33.04 8.51
C GLN A 431 -46.24 33.29 9.06
N GLN A 432 -46.91 32.25 9.58
CA GLN A 432 -48.20 32.42 10.26
C GLN A 432 -48.04 33.34 11.49
N GLU A 433 -46.96 33.19 12.25
CA GLU A 433 -46.68 34.05 13.41
C GLU A 433 -46.38 35.51 13.02
N GLU A 434 -45.58 35.76 11.98
CA GLU A 434 -45.28 37.12 11.52
C GLU A 434 -46.50 37.87 10.97
N GLN A 435 -47.42 37.18 10.30
CA GLN A 435 -48.67 37.78 9.82
C GLN A 435 -49.61 38.14 10.99
N LEU A 436 -49.66 37.31 12.03
CA LEU A 436 -50.40 37.57 13.26
C LEU A 436 -49.79 38.74 14.05
N ALA A 437 -48.47 38.88 14.07
CA ALA A 437 -47.78 40.00 14.71
C ALA A 437 -48.04 41.36 14.02
N LYS A 438 -48.23 41.37 12.69
CA LYS A 438 -48.52 42.59 11.91
C LYS A 438 -49.98 43.07 12.02
N HIS A 439 -50.93 42.21 12.40
CA HIS A 439 -52.35 42.54 12.48
C HIS A 439 -52.85 42.84 13.92
N GLY A 440 -51.98 42.88 14.92
CA GLY A 440 -52.37 42.97 16.33
C GLY A 440 -51.54 43.91 17.19
N GLU A 441 -51.63 45.23 16.97
CA GLU A 441 -51.45 46.20 18.07
C GLU A 441 -52.67 46.11 19.02
N LYS A 442 -52.72 45.03 19.81
CA LYS A 442 -53.34 44.92 21.14
C LYS A 442 -53.31 43.47 21.55
N ARG A 443 -52.49 43.20 22.57
CA ARG A 443 -52.50 42.08 23.51
C ARG A 443 -53.80 41.24 23.51
N ILE A 444 -53.88 40.26 22.61
CA ILE A 444 -54.70 39.06 22.78
C ILE A 444 -53.83 37.90 22.28
N THR A 445 -53.33 37.09 23.21
CA THR A 445 -52.75 35.78 22.91
C THR A 445 -53.78 34.95 22.14
N PRO A 446 -53.43 34.33 20.99
CA PRO A 446 -54.37 33.46 20.30
C PRO A 446 -54.74 32.26 21.20
N PRO A 447 -55.86 31.56 20.93
CA PRO A 447 -56.17 30.34 21.64
C PRO A 447 -55.02 29.34 21.37
N PRO A 448 -54.54 28.60 22.38
CA PRO A 448 -53.49 27.59 22.22
C PRO A 448 -53.73 26.60 21.06
N ALA A 449 -55.00 26.40 20.69
CA ALA A 449 -55.49 25.41 19.74
C ALA A 449 -54.88 25.46 18.32
N GLN A 450 -54.67 26.63 17.72
CA GLN A 450 -54.18 26.74 16.33
C GLN A 450 -52.66 26.48 16.21
N LEU A 451 -51.87 26.91 17.21
CA LEU A 451 -50.43 26.62 17.28
C LEU A 451 -50.15 25.18 17.69
N THR A 452 -51.03 24.56 18.48
CA THR A 452 -50.96 23.12 18.77
C THR A 452 -51.20 22.27 17.53
N GLU A 453 -52.18 22.62 16.68
CA GLU A 453 -52.54 21.82 15.50
C GLU A 453 -51.39 21.72 14.48
N THR A 454 -50.69 22.82 14.21
CA THR A 454 -49.56 22.84 13.26
C THR A 454 -48.30 22.18 13.84
N TRP A 455 -48.10 22.24 15.17
CA TRP A 455 -47.05 21.47 15.84
C TRP A 455 -47.36 19.97 15.85
N ASP A 456 -48.62 19.58 15.97
CA ASP A 456 -49.06 18.19 15.89
C ASP A 456 -48.85 17.64 14.47
N GLN A 457 -49.06 18.45 13.43
CA GLN A 457 -48.69 18.09 12.05
C GLN A 457 -47.18 17.93 11.86
N PHE A 458 -46.37 18.83 12.43
CA PHE A 458 -44.91 18.68 12.44
C PHE A 458 -44.50 17.42 13.22
N ALA A 459 -45.08 17.16 14.39
CA ALA A 459 -44.77 16.00 15.22
C ALA A 459 -45.19 14.69 14.54
N GLN A 460 -46.33 14.65 13.85
CA GLN A 460 -46.75 13.50 13.04
C GLN A 460 -45.76 13.23 11.90
N GLN A 461 -45.39 14.24 11.11
CA GLN A 461 -44.43 14.05 10.03
C GLN A 461 -43.02 13.72 10.54
N PHE A 462 -42.59 14.37 11.62
CA PHE A 462 -41.32 14.10 12.29
C PHE A 462 -41.27 12.66 12.80
N ASN A 463 -42.35 12.17 13.44
CA ASN A 463 -42.42 10.79 13.93
C ASN A 463 -42.50 9.76 12.80
N THR A 464 -43.03 10.10 11.61
CA THR A 464 -42.96 9.23 10.42
C THR A 464 -41.57 9.16 9.78
N ILE A 465 -40.74 10.19 9.94
CA ILE A 465 -39.39 10.25 9.35
C ILE A 465 -38.33 9.73 10.35
N HIS A 466 -38.45 10.11 11.61
CA HIS A 466 -37.56 9.74 12.71
C HIS A 466 -38.27 8.78 13.67
N HIS A 467 -38.68 7.63 13.12
CA HIS A 467 -39.22 6.53 13.93
C HIS A 467 -38.27 6.21 15.10
N ASP A 468 -38.84 5.89 16.25
CA ASP A 468 -38.17 5.58 17.52
C ASP A 468 -37.35 6.70 18.18
N PHE A 469 -37.07 7.84 17.53
CA PHE A 469 -36.30 8.93 18.16
C PHE A 469 -36.99 9.46 19.42
N TYR A 470 -38.31 9.70 19.33
CA TYR A 470 -39.11 10.16 20.46
C TYR A 470 -39.17 9.10 21.57
N ALA A 471 -39.37 7.83 21.19
CA ALA A 471 -39.42 6.71 22.13
C ALA A 471 -38.08 6.50 22.86
N LYS A 472 -36.95 6.62 22.15
CA LYS A 472 -35.60 6.56 22.73
C LYS A 472 -35.32 7.73 23.68
N LEU A 473 -35.68 8.95 23.30
CA LEU A 473 -35.50 10.12 24.16
C LEU A 473 -36.28 9.99 25.47
N VAL A 474 -37.55 9.60 25.39
CA VAL A 474 -38.39 9.44 26.58
C VAL A 474 -37.95 8.25 27.44
N ARG A 475 -37.49 7.15 26.82
CA ARG A 475 -36.98 5.96 27.54
C ARG A 475 -35.64 6.21 28.22
N SER A 476 -34.71 6.88 27.55
CA SER A 476 -33.34 7.09 28.05
C SER A 476 -33.21 8.35 28.90
N TYR A 477 -34.09 9.34 28.72
CA TYR A 477 -34.03 10.64 29.38
C TYR A 477 -35.43 11.11 29.79
N SER A 478 -36.04 10.39 30.73
CA SER A 478 -37.40 10.64 31.22
C SER A 478 -37.57 11.99 31.93
N GLU A 479 -36.46 12.65 32.31
CA GLU A 479 -36.47 13.97 32.96
C GLU A 479 -36.63 15.15 31.98
N LEU A 480 -36.65 14.90 30.67
CA LEU A 480 -36.86 15.94 29.68
C LEU A 480 -38.28 16.48 29.70
N THR A 481 -38.41 17.80 29.74
CA THR A 481 -39.71 18.47 29.61
C THR A 481 -40.21 18.42 28.17
N THR A 482 -41.53 18.59 27.98
CA THR A 482 -42.14 18.63 26.64
C THR A 482 -41.47 19.67 25.73
N THR A 483 -41.13 20.85 26.26
CA THR A 483 -40.43 21.91 25.51
C THR A 483 -39.00 21.51 25.15
N GLU A 484 -38.29 20.82 26.04
CA GLU A 484 -36.95 20.30 25.76
C GLU A 484 -36.99 19.18 24.70
N LEU A 485 -38.02 18.33 24.70
CA LEU A 485 -38.25 17.34 23.63
C LEU A 485 -38.50 18.02 22.27
N LYS A 486 -39.26 19.12 22.23
CA LYS A 486 -39.44 19.92 21.02
C LYS A 486 -38.12 20.51 20.54
N VAL A 487 -37.33 21.09 21.44
CA VAL A 487 -36.00 21.63 21.12
C VAL A 487 -35.07 20.52 20.61
N CYS A 488 -35.05 19.34 21.24
CA CYS A 488 -34.29 18.18 20.76
C CYS A 488 -34.70 17.75 19.35
N SER A 489 -36.01 17.74 19.05
CA SER A 489 -36.54 17.39 17.73
C SER A 489 -36.12 18.40 16.67
N LEU A 490 -36.17 19.70 16.98
CA LEU A 490 -35.73 20.76 16.06
C LEU A 490 -34.21 20.76 15.84
N ILE A 491 -33.44 20.41 16.87
CA ILE A 491 -31.99 20.19 16.75
C ILE A 491 -31.71 18.96 15.86
N LYS A 492 -32.51 17.90 15.98
CA LYS A 492 -32.40 16.68 15.17
C LYS A 492 -32.62 16.95 13.68
N VAL A 493 -33.53 17.87 13.34
CA VAL A 493 -33.75 18.36 11.97
C VAL A 493 -32.57 19.21 11.45
N GLY A 494 -31.74 19.71 12.36
CA GLY A 494 -30.53 20.47 12.04
C GLY A 494 -30.70 21.99 12.09
N LEU A 495 -31.71 22.49 12.80
CA LEU A 495 -31.96 23.92 12.95
C LEU A 495 -30.99 24.57 13.94
N SER A 496 -30.57 25.79 13.64
CA SER A 496 -29.73 26.62 14.51
C SER A 496 -30.52 27.15 15.70
N SER A 497 -29.83 27.54 16.78
CA SER A 497 -30.48 28.20 17.93
C SER A 497 -31.28 29.45 17.53
N LYS A 498 -30.87 30.12 16.44
CA LYS A 498 -31.57 31.30 15.91
C LYS A 498 -32.92 30.88 15.30
N GLU A 499 -32.92 29.86 14.45
CA GLU A 499 -34.14 29.36 13.79
C GLU A 499 -35.10 28.72 14.79
N ILE A 500 -34.59 27.96 15.77
CA ILE A 500 -35.39 27.38 16.85
C ILE A 500 -36.05 28.46 17.71
N ALA A 501 -35.34 29.56 17.96
CA ALA A 501 -35.86 30.68 18.76
C ALA A 501 -37.03 31.36 18.05
N THR A 502 -36.88 31.58 16.75
CA THR A 502 -37.96 32.07 15.90
C THR A 502 -39.16 31.12 15.93
N LEU A 503 -38.94 29.79 15.78
CA LEU A 503 -40.01 28.78 15.72
C LEU A 503 -40.79 28.59 17.02
N LEU A 504 -40.14 28.82 18.16
CA LEU A 504 -40.76 28.64 19.47
C LEU A 504 -41.27 29.96 20.06
N CYS A 505 -41.22 31.07 19.31
CA CYS A 505 -41.59 32.40 19.78
C CYS A 505 -40.87 32.82 21.07
N VAL A 506 -39.57 32.49 21.18
CA VAL A 506 -38.75 32.81 22.37
C VAL A 506 -37.46 33.50 21.96
N SER A 507 -36.79 34.14 22.93
CA SER A 507 -35.47 34.71 22.67
C SER A 507 -34.44 33.62 22.35
N ARG A 508 -33.43 33.94 21.53
CA ARG A 508 -32.27 33.04 21.30
C ARG A 508 -31.63 32.59 22.61
N ARG A 509 -31.55 33.49 23.60
CA ARG A 509 -31.03 33.21 24.94
C ARG A 509 -31.85 32.14 25.67
N THR A 510 -33.16 32.09 25.45
CA THR A 510 -34.07 31.06 25.99
C THR A 510 -33.76 29.69 25.38
N VAL A 511 -33.57 29.63 24.06
CA VAL A 511 -33.18 28.38 23.38
C VAL A 511 -31.81 27.90 23.83
N ASP A 512 -30.83 28.81 23.93
CA ASP A 512 -29.50 28.46 24.42
C ASP A 512 -29.56 27.97 25.87
N SER A 513 -30.44 28.53 26.71
CA SER A 513 -30.72 28.01 28.06
C SER A 513 -31.31 26.60 28.04
N HIS A 514 -32.25 26.30 27.13
CA HIS A 514 -32.77 24.94 26.97
C HIS A 514 -31.69 23.97 26.48
N ARG A 515 -30.83 24.39 25.54
CA ARG A 515 -29.70 23.58 25.06
C ARG A 515 -28.73 23.24 26.18
N GLU A 516 -28.40 24.21 27.04
CA GLU A 516 -27.55 23.97 28.21
C GLU A 516 -28.20 23.02 29.23
N ARG A 517 -29.52 23.13 29.46
CA ARG A 517 -30.24 22.20 30.35
C ARG A 517 -30.28 20.79 29.78
N ILE A 518 -30.61 20.65 28.49
CA ILE A 518 -30.61 19.36 27.78
C ILE A 518 -29.21 18.73 27.86
N ARG A 519 -28.18 19.53 27.63
CA ARG A 519 -26.78 19.10 27.70
C ARG A 519 -26.39 18.55 29.08
N LYS A 520 -26.84 19.22 30.16
CA LYS A 520 -26.64 18.75 31.53
C LYS A 520 -27.40 17.44 31.80
N LYS A 521 -28.64 17.34 31.36
CA LYS A 521 -29.47 16.12 31.49
C LYS A 521 -28.94 14.94 30.67
N PHE A 522 -28.18 15.21 29.62
CA PHE A 522 -27.46 14.20 28.82
C PHE A 522 -26.05 13.91 29.34
N GLU A 523 -25.62 14.58 30.42
CA GLU A 523 -24.31 14.40 31.04
C GLU A 523 -23.14 14.56 30.06
N LEU A 524 -23.26 15.48 29.09
CA LEU A 524 -22.29 15.60 28.00
C LEU A 524 -20.98 16.29 28.43
N PRO A 525 -19.81 15.72 28.08
CA PRO A 525 -18.50 16.34 28.35
C PRO A 525 -18.33 17.71 27.67
N PRO A 526 -17.53 18.65 28.22
CA PRO A 526 -17.35 20.03 27.74
C PRO A 526 -17.04 20.18 26.24
N ARG A 527 -16.37 19.20 25.62
CA ARG A 527 -15.95 19.23 24.21
C ARG A 527 -16.94 18.58 23.24
N THR A 528 -17.98 17.89 23.74
CA THR A 528 -18.94 17.18 22.90
C THR A 528 -20.02 18.13 22.39
N SER A 529 -20.28 18.21 21.09
CA SER A 529 -21.37 19.04 20.55
C SER A 529 -22.73 18.41 20.82
N LEU A 530 -23.66 19.16 21.43
CA LEU A 530 -25.05 18.72 21.65
C LEU A 530 -25.74 18.34 20.34
N SER A 531 -25.51 19.10 19.27
CA SER A 531 -26.12 18.81 17.96
C SER A 531 -25.61 17.50 17.37
N ASN A 532 -24.32 17.20 17.50
CA ASN A 532 -23.74 15.94 17.00
C ASN A 532 -24.23 14.75 17.81
N PHE A 533 -24.36 14.92 19.13
CA PHE A 533 -24.91 13.89 20.00
C PHE A 533 -26.37 13.57 19.66
N ILE A 534 -27.23 14.59 19.54
CA ILE A 534 -28.64 14.40 19.16
C ILE A 534 -28.75 13.80 17.75
N ALA A 535 -27.88 14.19 16.81
CA ALA A 535 -27.82 13.59 15.48
C ALA A 535 -27.52 12.08 15.52
N SER A 536 -26.84 11.57 16.55
CA SER A 536 -26.49 10.16 16.72
C SER A 536 -27.57 9.27 17.39
N LEU A 537 -28.56 9.86 18.07
CA LEU A 537 -29.70 9.17 18.72
C LEU A 537 -30.74 8.66 17.71
#